data_AF-A0AAC9AE97-F1
#
_entry.id   AF-A0AAC9AE97-F1
#
_cell.length_a   1.000
_cell.length_b   1.000
_cell.length_c   1.000
_cell.angle_alpha   90.00
_cell.angle_beta   90.00
_cell.angle_gamma   90.00
#
_symmetry.space_group_name_H-M   'P 1'
#
loop_
_entity.id
_entity.type
_entity.pdbx_description
1 polymer ?
#
loop_
_entity_poly.entity_id
_entity_poly.type
_entity_poly.pdbx_seq_one_letter_code
_entity_poly.pdbx_strand_id
1 'polypeptide(L)'
;MVSNYELITVGEQATPIVVIDGFIPDPLSLVETIAQHHPFTKQDGDFYPGVRSHPPQKYVEHLHTSLPQLFSQLATHNGLQDFGVEKPLQIPLVQLSIANQAPKSLSPIQCIPHIDTQKDNEWALVHYLFSAPLGGTAFYRHIETGLERVNAAQYEGYFKTLKRQATSVGLPPKAYINGDTAMYTQIARIEPMFNRAVLYPANLLHSGCLPNDISDSVDVKEGRLTANASIIFKE
;
A
#
# COMPACT_ATOMS: atom_id res chain seq x y z
N MET A 1 -16.59 -14.51 -7.26
CA MET A 1 -15.74 -13.95 -8.34
C MET A 1 -15.61 -12.47 -8.09
N VAL A 2 -14.39 -11.94 -8.10
CA VAL A 2 -14.17 -10.50 -8.13
C VAL A 2 -14.44 -10.05 -9.56
N SER A 3 -15.68 -9.65 -9.84
CA SER A 3 -16.12 -9.30 -11.20
C SER A 3 -16.14 -7.80 -11.47
N ASN A 4 -15.79 -6.98 -10.48
CA ASN A 4 -15.84 -5.52 -10.57
C ASN A 4 -14.49 -4.94 -10.15
N TYR A 5 -13.55 -4.90 -11.09
CA TYR A 5 -12.29 -4.18 -10.92
C TYR A 5 -12.15 -3.11 -12.00
N GLU A 6 -11.47 -2.03 -11.64
CA GLU A 6 -10.97 -1.03 -12.56
C GLU A 6 -9.45 -1.20 -12.68
N LEU A 7 -8.95 -1.29 -13.92
CA LEU A 7 -7.53 -1.26 -14.21
C LEU A 7 -7.18 0.14 -14.73
N ILE A 8 -6.41 0.88 -13.96
CA ILE A 8 -5.91 2.20 -14.34
C ILE A 8 -4.39 2.15 -14.51
N THR A 9 -3.83 3.15 -15.18
CA THR A 9 -2.39 3.33 -15.31
C THR A 9 -1.98 4.67 -14.74
N VAL A 10 -0.87 4.72 -14.00
CA VAL A 10 -0.37 5.94 -13.33
C VAL A 10 1.04 6.29 -13.76
N GLY A 11 1.35 7.58 -13.75
CA GLY A 11 2.68 8.10 -14.08
C GLY A 11 3.04 8.01 -15.56
N GLU A 12 4.26 8.43 -15.87
CA GLU A 12 4.83 8.40 -17.22
C GLU A 12 5.17 6.97 -17.66
N GLN A 13 5.42 6.06 -16.73
CA GLN A 13 5.66 4.64 -17.03
C GLN A 13 4.37 3.85 -17.23
N ALA A 14 3.20 4.50 -17.13
CA ALA A 14 1.89 3.87 -17.24
C ALA A 14 1.75 2.63 -16.32
N THR A 15 2.24 2.73 -15.08
CA THR A 15 2.26 1.61 -14.14
C THR A 15 0.82 1.19 -13.80
N PRO A 16 0.46 -0.10 -13.91
CA PRO A 16 -0.89 -0.57 -13.66
C PRO A 16 -1.24 -0.55 -12.18
N ILE A 17 -2.46 -0.10 -11.86
CA ILE A 17 -3.08 -0.16 -10.53
C ILE A 17 -4.45 -0.79 -10.69
N VAL A 18 -4.77 -1.74 -9.83
CA VAL A 18 -6.07 -2.40 -9.81
C VAL A 18 -6.87 -1.87 -8.62
N VAL A 19 -8.06 -1.34 -8.89
CA VAL A 19 -8.99 -0.84 -7.86
C VAL A 19 -10.22 -1.73 -7.87
N ILE A 20 -10.62 -2.21 -6.70
CA ILE A 20 -11.75 -3.14 -6.55
C ILE A 20 -12.67 -2.60 -5.47
N ASP A 21 -13.88 -2.21 -5.85
CA ASP A 21 -14.93 -1.82 -4.90
C ASP A 21 -15.77 -3.03 -4.53
N GLY A 22 -16.13 -3.14 -3.25
CA GLY A 22 -16.88 -4.29 -2.75
C GLY A 22 -16.03 -5.56 -2.70
N PHE A 23 -14.77 -5.45 -2.26
CA PHE A 23 -13.76 -6.51 -2.36
C PHE A 23 -14.19 -7.82 -1.69
N ILE A 24 -14.82 -7.73 -0.51
CA ILE A 24 -15.39 -8.89 0.18
C ILE A 24 -16.92 -8.81 0.31
N PRO A 25 -17.64 -9.94 0.37
CA PRO A 25 -19.10 -9.94 0.43
C PRO A 25 -19.69 -9.34 1.72
N ASP A 26 -19.03 -9.55 2.87
CA ASP A 26 -19.52 -9.11 4.18
C ASP A 26 -18.41 -8.41 4.98
N PRO A 27 -18.09 -7.15 4.64
CA PRO A 27 -17.02 -6.40 5.29
C PRO A 27 -17.33 -5.97 6.71
N LEU A 28 -18.62 -5.82 7.07
CA LEU A 28 -19.02 -5.43 8.42
C LEU A 28 -18.74 -6.56 9.41
N SER A 29 -19.13 -7.79 9.09
CA SER A 29 -18.82 -8.95 9.94
C SER A 29 -17.31 -9.17 10.08
N LEU A 30 -16.52 -8.86 9.03
CA LEU A 30 -15.05 -8.90 9.13
C LEU A 30 -14.55 -7.88 10.16
N VAL A 31 -14.98 -6.62 10.07
CA VAL A 31 -14.59 -5.56 11.03
C VAL A 31 -14.98 -5.92 12.45
N GLU A 32 -16.18 -6.47 12.66
CA GLU A 32 -16.63 -6.93 13.98
C GLU A 32 -15.75 -8.06 14.53
N THR A 33 -15.42 -9.05 13.70
CA THR A 33 -14.52 -10.15 14.08
C THR A 33 -13.14 -9.61 14.48
N ILE A 34 -12.60 -8.66 13.71
CA ILE A 34 -11.31 -8.02 14.01
C ILE A 34 -11.37 -7.29 15.36
N ALA A 35 -12.40 -6.46 15.56
CA ALA A 35 -12.58 -5.68 16.79
C ALA A 35 -12.71 -6.57 18.04
N GLN A 36 -13.32 -7.75 17.91
CA GLN A 36 -13.56 -8.66 19.03
C GLN A 36 -12.36 -9.56 19.36
N HIS A 37 -11.56 -9.95 18.37
CA HIS A 37 -10.63 -11.07 18.53
C HIS A 37 -9.18 -10.78 18.16
N HIS A 38 -8.87 -9.65 17.55
CA HIS A 38 -7.54 -9.38 17.01
C HIS A 38 -6.89 -8.18 17.71
N PRO A 39 -6.01 -8.40 18.72
CA PRO A 39 -5.32 -7.32 19.40
C PRO A 39 -4.28 -6.69 18.48
N PHE A 40 -4.14 -5.37 18.55
CA PHE A 40 -3.17 -4.62 17.78
C PHE A 40 -1.98 -4.21 18.64
N THR A 41 -0.77 -4.47 18.14
CA THR A 41 0.47 -4.12 18.83
C THR A 41 1.46 -3.47 17.86
N LYS A 42 2.37 -2.67 18.41
CA LYS A 42 3.48 -2.13 17.64
C LYS A 42 4.46 -3.27 17.33
N GLN A 43 4.98 -3.30 16.10
CA GLN A 43 6.01 -4.26 15.70
C GLN A 43 7.37 -3.58 15.64
N ASP A 44 8.36 -4.14 16.33
CA ASP A 44 9.73 -3.64 16.29
C ASP A 44 10.38 -3.98 14.95
N GLY A 45 11.20 -3.06 14.42
CA GLY A 45 11.91 -3.24 13.15
C GLY A 45 11.08 -2.96 11.89
N ASP A 46 9.77 -2.70 12.04
CA ASP A 46 8.92 -2.19 10.96
C ASP A 46 8.82 -0.66 11.03
N PHE A 47 8.82 -0.01 9.87
CA PHE A 47 8.62 1.43 9.73
C PHE A 47 7.16 1.84 9.59
N TYR A 48 6.21 0.90 9.68
CA TYR A 48 4.78 1.23 9.65
C TYR A 48 4.39 2.23 10.75
N PRO A 49 3.68 3.32 10.42
CA PRO A 49 3.33 4.38 11.35
C PRO A 49 2.10 4.04 12.21
N GLY A 50 2.15 2.93 12.93
CA GLY A 50 1.08 2.51 13.82
C GLY A 50 1.23 1.10 14.36
N VAL A 51 0.11 0.39 14.48
CA VAL A 51 0.00 -0.93 15.09
C VAL A 51 -0.52 -1.96 14.10
N ARG A 52 -0.19 -3.23 14.33
CA ARG A 52 -0.55 -4.35 13.47
C ARG A 52 -1.18 -5.50 14.24
N SER A 53 -1.90 -6.36 13.51
CA SER A 53 -2.43 -7.63 14.00
C SER A 53 -2.40 -8.69 12.91
N HIS A 54 -2.57 -9.96 13.31
CA HIS A 54 -2.80 -11.05 12.37
C HIS A 54 -4.24 -10.98 11.85
N PRO A 55 -4.52 -11.35 10.58
CA PRO A 55 -5.87 -11.34 10.04
C PRO A 55 -6.70 -12.56 10.51
N PRO A 56 -8.04 -12.49 10.45
CA PRO A 56 -8.89 -13.68 10.57
C PRO A 56 -8.60 -14.69 9.46
N GLN A 57 -8.61 -15.98 9.78
CA GLN A 57 -8.33 -17.05 8.80
C GLN A 57 -9.23 -16.98 7.56
N LYS A 58 -10.52 -16.69 7.74
CA LYS A 58 -11.48 -16.54 6.63
C LYS A 58 -11.07 -15.44 5.63
N TYR A 59 -10.41 -14.38 6.10
CA TYR A 59 -9.89 -13.33 5.23
C TYR A 59 -8.73 -13.85 4.37
N VAL A 60 -7.82 -14.61 4.97
CA VAL A 60 -6.70 -15.25 4.26
C VAL A 60 -7.22 -16.23 3.20
N GLU A 61 -8.19 -17.08 3.56
CA GLU A 61 -8.86 -18.01 2.63
C GLU A 61 -9.54 -17.28 1.45
N HIS A 62 -10.18 -16.14 1.74
CA HIS A 62 -10.75 -15.28 0.70
C HIS A 62 -9.68 -14.82 -0.28
N LEU A 63 -8.53 -14.29 0.19
CA LEU A 63 -7.44 -13.86 -0.69
C LEU A 63 -6.88 -15.00 -1.55
N HIS A 64 -6.69 -16.18 -0.96
CA HIS A 64 -6.21 -17.36 -1.70
C HIS A 64 -7.20 -17.86 -2.75
N THR A 65 -8.48 -17.48 -2.66
CA THR A 65 -9.49 -17.81 -3.66
C THR A 65 -9.66 -16.70 -4.69
N SER A 66 -9.73 -15.44 -4.24
CA SER A 66 -10.08 -14.30 -5.08
C SER A 66 -8.92 -13.78 -5.90
N LEU A 67 -7.71 -13.70 -5.34
CA LEU A 67 -6.55 -13.13 -6.03
C LEU A 67 -6.09 -13.99 -7.22
N PRO A 68 -6.01 -15.33 -7.15
CA PRO A 68 -5.67 -16.13 -8.34
C PRO A 68 -6.68 -15.96 -9.48
N GLN A 69 -7.98 -15.85 -9.16
CA GLN A 69 -9.01 -15.61 -10.17
C GLN A 69 -8.85 -14.23 -10.81
N LEU A 70 -8.64 -13.19 -9.98
CA LEU A 70 -8.40 -11.83 -10.45
C LEU A 70 -7.17 -11.77 -11.35
N PHE A 71 -6.02 -12.28 -10.90
CA PHE A 71 -4.79 -12.20 -11.69
C PHE A 71 -4.83 -13.05 -12.95
N SER A 72 -5.54 -14.19 -12.95
CA SER A 72 -5.80 -14.94 -14.17
C SER A 72 -6.62 -14.14 -15.19
N GLN A 73 -7.56 -13.29 -14.74
CA GLN A 73 -8.28 -12.39 -15.63
C GLN A 73 -7.39 -11.24 -16.10
N LEU A 74 -6.60 -10.66 -15.20
CA LEU A 74 -5.67 -9.58 -15.50
C LEU A 74 -4.59 -10.01 -16.52
N ALA A 75 -4.12 -11.26 -16.48
CA ALA A 75 -3.14 -11.79 -17.43
C ALA A 75 -3.60 -11.72 -18.91
N THR A 76 -4.91 -11.54 -19.15
CA THR A 76 -5.46 -11.34 -20.50
C THR A 76 -5.30 -9.90 -21.03
N HIS A 77 -4.96 -8.94 -20.17
CA HIS A 77 -4.70 -7.56 -20.58
C HIS A 77 -3.27 -7.42 -21.12
N ASN A 78 -3.12 -6.65 -22.20
CA ASN A 78 -1.81 -6.36 -22.78
C ASN A 78 -0.99 -5.47 -21.82
N GLY A 79 0.28 -5.80 -21.60
CA GLY A 79 1.21 -5.00 -20.81
C GLY A 79 1.30 -5.39 -19.33
N LEU A 80 0.50 -6.35 -18.86
CA LEU A 80 0.65 -6.90 -17.51
C LEU A 80 1.65 -8.05 -17.41
N GLN A 81 2.10 -8.60 -18.54
CA GLN A 81 3.08 -9.69 -18.59
C GLN A 81 4.44 -9.26 -17.99
N ASP A 82 4.80 -7.98 -18.13
CA ASP A 82 6.04 -7.43 -17.55
C ASP A 82 6.02 -7.39 -16.01
N PHE A 83 4.88 -7.69 -15.39
CA PHE A 83 4.66 -7.74 -13.95
C PHE A 83 4.49 -9.18 -13.42
N GLY A 84 4.69 -10.19 -14.27
CA GLY A 84 4.68 -11.61 -13.92
C GLY A 84 3.32 -12.21 -13.60
N VAL A 85 2.22 -11.51 -13.91
CA VAL A 85 0.86 -11.91 -13.51
C VAL A 85 0.39 -13.23 -14.12
N GLU A 86 1.06 -13.71 -15.17
CA GLU A 86 0.81 -14.99 -15.82
C GLU A 86 1.33 -16.20 -15.03
N LYS A 87 2.19 -15.96 -14.03
CA LYS A 87 2.86 -17.02 -13.28
C LYS A 87 2.06 -17.40 -12.02
N PRO A 88 2.34 -18.56 -11.40
CA PRO A 88 1.69 -18.92 -10.14
C PRO A 88 2.00 -17.91 -9.05
N LEU A 89 0.95 -17.42 -8.37
CA LEU A 89 1.10 -16.48 -7.27
C LEU A 89 1.25 -17.16 -5.91
N GLN A 90 1.90 -16.48 -4.99
CA GLN A 90 1.98 -16.79 -3.57
C GLN A 90 1.61 -15.56 -2.75
N ILE A 91 1.04 -15.76 -1.56
CA ILE A 91 0.68 -14.69 -0.64
C ILE A 91 1.49 -14.89 0.65
N PRO A 92 2.77 -14.45 0.70
CA PRO A 92 3.66 -14.73 1.82
C PRO A 92 3.31 -13.97 3.10
N LEU A 93 2.59 -12.85 2.97
CA LEU A 93 2.26 -11.97 4.08
C LEU A 93 0.83 -11.47 3.94
N VAL A 94 0.06 -11.60 5.02
CA VAL A 94 -1.24 -10.95 5.20
C VAL A 94 -1.28 -10.40 6.62
N GLN A 95 -1.62 -9.12 6.78
CA GLN A 95 -1.60 -8.43 8.06
C GLN A 95 -2.69 -7.37 8.15
N LEU A 96 -3.20 -7.16 9.35
CA LEU A 96 -4.05 -6.01 9.66
C LEU A 96 -3.19 -4.87 10.16
N SER A 97 -3.60 -3.64 9.89
CA SER A 97 -2.84 -2.47 10.30
C SER A 97 -3.75 -1.28 10.57
N ILE A 98 -3.49 -0.60 11.68
CA ILE A 98 -4.11 0.67 12.04
C ILE A 98 -2.99 1.69 12.11
N ALA A 99 -3.03 2.67 11.22
CA ALA A 99 -2.14 3.81 11.29
C ALA A 99 -2.70 4.80 12.31
N ASN A 100 -1.96 5.02 13.39
CA ASN A 100 -2.34 5.85 14.53
C ASN A 100 -1.15 6.62 15.11
N GLN A 101 -0.01 6.65 14.43
CA GLN A 101 1.15 7.39 14.92
C GLN A 101 0.95 8.89 14.69
N ALA A 102 1.10 9.70 15.74
CA ALA A 102 0.98 11.14 15.65
C ALA A 102 2.10 11.72 14.73
N PRO A 103 1.78 12.65 13.81
CA PRO A 103 2.75 13.20 12.85
C PRO A 103 4.06 13.71 13.46
N LYS A 104 3.99 14.42 14.60
CA LYS A 104 5.18 14.95 15.31
C LYS A 104 6.14 13.87 15.82
N SER A 105 5.66 12.63 15.92
CA SER A 105 6.45 11.47 16.35
C SER A 105 6.96 10.61 15.19
N LEU A 106 6.62 10.95 13.94
CA LEU A 106 7.12 10.24 12.76
C LEU A 106 8.64 10.38 12.63
N SER A 107 9.25 9.30 12.17
CA SER A 107 10.62 9.30 11.67
C SER A 107 10.66 9.86 10.23
N PRO A 108 11.79 10.41 9.77
CA PRO A 108 11.88 10.98 8.43
C PRO A 108 11.47 10.02 7.30
N ILE A 109 11.77 8.73 7.42
CA ILE A 109 11.42 7.71 6.40
C ILE A 109 9.90 7.49 6.29
N GLN A 110 9.15 7.76 7.36
CA GLN A 110 7.68 7.68 7.37
C GLN A 110 7.01 8.93 6.76
N CYS A 111 7.79 9.98 6.46
CA CYS A 111 7.30 11.26 5.94
C CYS A 111 7.51 11.42 4.42
N ILE A 112 8.01 10.38 3.75
CA ILE A 112 8.26 10.35 2.29
C ILE A 112 7.68 9.06 1.68
N PRO A 113 7.51 9.00 0.35
CA PRO A 113 7.13 7.78 -0.35
C PRO A 113 8.16 6.66 -0.16
N HIS A 114 7.69 5.42 -0.20
CA HIS A 114 8.51 4.21 -0.06
C HIS A 114 8.15 3.16 -1.10
N ILE A 115 8.96 2.11 -1.17
CA ILE A 115 8.67 0.84 -1.82
C ILE A 115 8.65 -0.25 -0.75
N ASP A 116 7.88 -1.31 -0.96
CA ASP A 116 7.85 -2.46 -0.05
C ASP A 116 9.00 -3.43 -0.34
N THR A 117 9.40 -3.53 -1.61
CA THR A 117 10.45 -4.42 -2.09
C THR A 117 11.08 -3.90 -3.38
N GLN A 118 12.23 -4.46 -3.75
CA GLN A 118 12.94 -4.17 -4.99
C GLN A 118 12.56 -5.12 -6.14
N LYS A 119 11.70 -6.11 -5.85
CA LYS A 119 11.33 -7.16 -6.81
C LYS A 119 10.31 -6.66 -7.83
N ASP A 120 10.49 -7.05 -9.09
CA ASP A 120 9.58 -6.70 -10.18
C ASP A 120 8.33 -7.58 -10.25
N ASN A 121 8.36 -8.76 -9.60
CA ASN A 121 7.29 -9.78 -9.59
C ASN A 121 6.45 -9.77 -8.30
N GLU A 122 6.48 -8.69 -7.53
CA GLU A 122 5.75 -8.57 -6.26
C GLU A 122 4.77 -7.41 -6.32
N TRP A 123 3.55 -7.65 -5.84
CA TRP A 123 2.46 -6.68 -5.74
C TRP A 123 2.05 -6.52 -4.29
N ALA A 124 1.67 -5.30 -3.93
CA ALA A 124 1.06 -4.96 -2.66
C ALA A 124 -0.45 -4.86 -2.82
N LEU A 125 -1.19 -5.27 -1.79
CA LEU A 125 -2.63 -5.04 -1.65
C LEU A 125 -2.86 -4.22 -0.39
N VAL A 126 -3.68 -3.17 -0.52
CA VAL A 126 -4.23 -2.40 0.61
C VAL A 126 -5.75 -2.44 0.51
N HIS A 127 -6.42 -3.02 1.50
CA HIS A 127 -7.87 -3.09 1.59
C HIS A 127 -8.37 -2.19 2.72
N TYR A 128 -9.13 -1.15 2.36
CA TYR A 128 -9.69 -0.17 3.29
C TYR A 128 -10.92 -0.73 4.01
N LEU A 129 -10.84 -0.81 5.33
CA LEU A 129 -11.91 -1.31 6.22
C LEU A 129 -12.43 -0.21 7.16
N PHE A 130 -12.33 1.05 6.73
CA PHE A 130 -12.83 2.22 7.43
C PHE A 130 -13.70 3.07 6.49
N SER A 131 -14.57 3.91 7.06
CA SER A 131 -15.42 4.86 6.30
C SER A 131 -15.06 6.33 6.53
N ALA A 132 -14.34 6.64 7.62
CA ALA A 132 -13.92 8.00 7.93
C ALA A 132 -12.93 8.55 6.87
N PRO A 133 -12.81 9.88 6.70
CA PRO A 133 -11.91 10.49 5.73
C PRO A 133 -10.43 10.43 6.16
N LEU A 134 -9.91 9.23 6.41
CA LEU A 134 -8.58 8.97 6.93
C LEU A 134 -7.53 8.74 5.84
N GLY A 135 -7.85 9.16 4.60
CA GLY A 135 -6.90 9.21 3.51
C GLY A 135 -6.62 7.87 2.81
N GLY A 136 -6.40 7.96 1.50
CA GLY A 136 -6.18 6.80 0.64
C GLY A 136 -4.71 6.47 0.44
N THR A 137 -4.37 5.94 -0.74
CA THR A 137 -3.00 5.63 -1.15
C THR A 137 -2.64 6.50 -2.35
N ALA A 138 -1.50 7.18 -2.28
CA ALA A 138 -0.96 7.94 -3.39
C ALA A 138 0.34 7.34 -3.90
N PHE A 139 0.60 7.60 -5.17
CA PHE A 139 1.77 7.15 -5.92
C PHE A 139 2.58 8.37 -6.35
N TYR A 140 3.89 8.19 -6.42
CA TYR A 140 4.83 9.29 -6.56
C TYR A 140 5.90 9.01 -7.60
N ARG A 141 6.45 10.09 -8.14
CA ARG A 141 7.70 10.09 -8.88
C ARG A 141 8.74 10.88 -8.10
N HIS A 142 9.92 10.33 -7.91
CA HIS A 142 11.04 11.06 -7.36
C HIS A 142 11.61 12.02 -8.41
N ILE A 143 11.69 13.32 -8.09
CA ILE A 143 11.96 14.39 -9.07
C ILE A 143 13.36 14.26 -9.66
N GLU A 144 14.39 14.11 -8.82
CA GLU A 144 15.78 14.18 -9.31
C GLU A 144 16.17 12.96 -10.14
N THR A 145 15.65 11.77 -9.81
CA THR A 145 15.97 10.54 -10.54
C THR A 145 14.96 10.21 -11.64
N GLY A 146 13.80 10.86 -11.65
CA GLY A 146 12.68 10.52 -12.53
C GLY A 146 12.05 9.14 -12.25
N LEU A 147 12.42 8.48 -11.14
CA LEU A 147 11.94 7.13 -10.83
C LEU A 147 10.52 7.16 -10.27
N GLU A 148 9.66 6.33 -10.83
CA GLU A 148 8.33 6.00 -10.28
C GLU A 148 8.39 4.64 -9.57
N ARG A 149 9.02 3.66 -10.23
CA ARG A 149 9.38 2.36 -9.65
C ARG A 149 10.87 2.27 -9.36
N VAL A 150 11.24 1.51 -8.34
CA VAL A 150 12.63 1.31 -7.92
C VAL A 150 12.91 -0.18 -7.76
N ASN A 151 13.53 -0.79 -8.77
CA ASN A 151 13.93 -2.19 -8.70
C ASN A 151 15.35 -2.37 -8.13
N ALA A 152 15.81 -3.62 -8.06
CA ALA A 152 17.12 -3.97 -7.50
C ALA A 152 18.30 -3.26 -8.20
N ALA A 153 18.21 -3.07 -9.52
CA ALA A 153 19.27 -2.40 -10.29
C ALA A 153 19.33 -0.89 -10.00
N GLN A 154 18.20 -0.27 -9.64
CA GLN A 154 18.09 1.17 -9.40
C GLN A 154 18.26 1.56 -7.93
N TYR A 155 18.01 0.62 -7.02
CA TYR A 155 17.90 0.89 -5.58
C TYR A 155 19.13 1.56 -4.98
N GLU A 156 20.34 1.08 -5.29
CA GLU A 156 21.57 1.67 -4.73
C GLU A 156 21.75 3.13 -5.14
N GLY A 157 21.51 3.46 -6.42
CA GLY A 157 21.59 4.81 -6.94
C GLY A 157 20.52 5.73 -6.35
N TYR A 158 19.28 5.23 -6.25
CA TYR A 158 18.18 5.94 -5.61
C TYR A 158 18.49 6.26 -4.14
N PHE A 159 18.95 5.26 -3.37
CA PHE A 159 19.24 5.42 -1.95
C PHE A 159 20.42 6.37 -1.69
N LYS A 160 21.47 6.33 -2.53
CA LYS A 160 22.57 7.31 -2.47
C LYS A 160 22.07 8.74 -2.71
N THR A 161 21.14 8.90 -3.65
CA THR A 161 20.52 10.20 -3.98
C THR A 161 19.71 10.71 -2.79
N LEU A 162 18.85 9.89 -2.20
CA LEU A 162 18.08 10.27 -1.00
C LEU A 162 18.97 10.67 0.18
N LYS A 163 20.05 9.92 0.44
CA LYS A 163 21.02 10.25 1.50
C LYS A 163 21.66 11.62 1.28
N ARG A 164 22.02 11.95 0.05
CA ARG A 164 22.57 13.27 -0.30
C ARG A 164 21.51 14.37 -0.14
N GLN A 165 20.28 14.12 -0.56
CA GLN A 165 19.19 15.10 -0.44
C GLN A 165 18.80 15.37 1.02
N ALA A 166 18.92 14.39 1.91
CA ALA A 166 18.70 14.59 3.35
C ALA A 166 19.61 15.68 3.94
N THR A 167 20.80 15.92 3.36
CA THR A 167 21.70 17.00 3.77
C THR A 167 21.58 18.26 2.90
N SER A 168 21.36 18.12 1.58
CA SER A 168 21.32 19.28 0.66
C SER A 168 19.96 19.98 0.55
N VAL A 169 18.86 19.22 0.63
CA VAL A 169 17.47 19.73 0.65
C VAL A 169 16.98 19.84 2.10
N GLY A 170 17.38 18.90 2.94
CA GLY A 170 16.98 18.79 4.34
C GLY A 170 16.04 17.62 4.58
N LEU A 171 15.73 17.37 5.85
CA LEU A 171 14.78 16.33 6.23
C LEU A 171 13.33 16.77 5.91
N PRO A 172 12.45 15.84 5.53
CA PRO A 172 11.04 16.14 5.33
C PRO A 172 10.41 16.68 6.63
N PRO A 173 9.38 17.53 6.54
CA PRO A 173 8.55 17.88 7.69
C PRO A 173 8.00 16.61 8.36
N LYS A 174 7.84 16.65 9.69
CA LYS A 174 7.22 15.56 10.45
C LYS A 174 5.71 15.53 10.23
N ALA A 175 5.33 15.00 9.07
CA ALA A 175 3.97 14.98 8.55
C ALA A 175 3.78 13.77 7.63
N TYR A 176 2.55 13.26 7.56
CA TYR A 176 2.14 12.38 6.47
C TYR A 176 2.12 13.19 5.17
N ILE A 177 2.78 12.64 4.14
CA ILE A 177 2.87 13.27 2.83
C ILE A 177 1.50 13.30 2.15
N ASN A 178 1.14 14.48 1.64
CA ASN A 178 -0.11 14.74 0.92
C ASN A 178 0.20 15.72 -0.23
N GLY A 179 0.20 15.25 -1.48
CA GLY A 179 0.57 16.05 -2.64
C GLY A 179 2.08 16.15 -2.87
N ASP A 180 2.47 17.13 -3.68
CA ASP A 180 3.85 17.35 -4.10
C ASP A 180 4.75 17.84 -2.96
N THR A 181 6.04 17.58 -3.10
CA THR A 181 7.11 18.09 -2.23
C THR A 181 8.30 18.53 -3.08
N ALA A 182 9.34 19.08 -2.45
CA ALA A 182 10.59 19.41 -3.14
C ALA A 182 11.31 18.18 -3.75
N MET A 183 11.01 16.96 -3.27
CA MET A 183 11.67 15.74 -3.75
C MET A 183 10.75 14.84 -4.58
N TYR A 184 9.42 15.00 -4.48
CA TYR A 184 8.46 14.09 -5.10
C TYR A 184 7.29 14.83 -5.73
N THR A 185 6.87 14.35 -6.90
CA THR A 185 5.59 14.70 -7.51
C THR A 185 4.59 13.58 -7.24
N GLN A 186 3.39 13.91 -6.77
CA GLN A 186 2.29 12.97 -6.66
C GLN A 186 1.71 12.74 -8.07
N ILE A 187 1.85 11.52 -8.58
CA ILE A 187 1.42 11.16 -9.95
C ILE A 187 0.00 10.61 -9.99
N ALA A 188 -0.49 10.07 -8.87
CA ALA A 188 -1.86 9.59 -8.74
C ALA A 188 -2.24 9.43 -7.26
N ARG A 189 -3.54 9.38 -6.99
CA ARG A 189 -4.10 9.08 -5.67
C ARG A 189 -5.40 8.32 -5.82
N ILE A 190 -5.53 7.23 -5.06
CA ILE A 190 -6.76 6.46 -4.95
C ILE A 190 -7.42 6.87 -3.64
N GLU A 191 -8.59 7.49 -3.74
CA GLU A 191 -9.37 7.86 -2.55
C GLU A 191 -9.84 6.61 -1.80
N PRO A 192 -9.88 6.69 -0.46
CA PRO A 192 -10.35 5.58 0.34
C PRO A 192 -11.87 5.42 0.17
N MET A 193 -12.32 4.17 0.14
CA MET A 193 -13.72 3.80 0.20
C MET A 193 -13.82 2.54 1.05
N PHE A 194 -14.83 2.45 1.90
CA PHE A 194 -15.04 1.24 2.69
C PHE A 194 -15.21 0.02 1.78
N ASN A 195 -14.51 -1.08 2.09
CA ASN A 195 -14.49 -2.31 1.29
C ASN A 195 -13.88 -2.14 -0.11
N ARG A 196 -13.00 -1.15 -0.30
CA ARG A 196 -12.16 -1.01 -1.51
C ARG A 196 -10.79 -1.63 -1.29
N ALA A 197 -10.36 -2.48 -2.22
CA ALA A 197 -8.98 -2.95 -2.31
C ALA A 197 -8.25 -2.25 -3.46
N VAL A 198 -6.97 -1.93 -3.22
CA VAL A 198 -6.06 -1.36 -4.21
C VAL A 198 -4.86 -2.28 -4.32
N LEU A 199 -4.55 -2.75 -5.53
CA LEU A 199 -3.36 -3.54 -5.81
C LEU A 199 -2.42 -2.78 -6.75
N TYR A 200 -1.13 -2.82 -6.46
CA TYR A 200 -0.10 -2.14 -7.24
C TYR A 200 1.25 -2.86 -7.14
N PRO A 201 2.16 -2.70 -8.11
CA PRO A 201 3.52 -3.23 -8.02
C PRO A 201 4.21 -2.73 -6.75
N ALA A 202 4.74 -3.65 -5.94
CA ALA A 202 5.28 -3.35 -4.61
C ALA A 202 6.59 -2.53 -4.66
N ASN A 203 7.18 -2.39 -5.84
CA ASN A 203 8.33 -1.52 -6.11
C ASN A 203 7.96 -0.12 -6.65
N LEU A 204 6.66 0.22 -6.73
CA LEU A 204 6.18 1.56 -7.06
C LEU A 204 6.26 2.48 -5.83
N LEU A 205 6.78 3.69 -5.99
CA LEU A 205 6.86 4.69 -4.93
C LEU A 205 5.47 5.12 -4.49
N HIS A 206 5.14 4.85 -3.23
CA HIS A 206 3.80 5.10 -2.70
C HIS A 206 3.82 5.54 -1.23
N SER A 207 2.70 6.08 -0.78
CA SER A 207 2.46 6.39 0.63
C SER A 207 0.98 6.44 0.97
N GLY A 208 0.65 6.19 2.23
CA GLY A 208 -0.67 6.50 2.76
C GLY A 208 -0.83 8.01 2.95
N CYS A 209 -1.83 8.61 2.31
CA CYS A 209 -2.11 10.06 2.39
C CYS A 209 -3.00 10.40 3.58
N LEU A 210 -2.48 10.13 4.79
CA LEU A 210 -3.23 10.29 6.03
C LEU A 210 -3.41 11.78 6.40
N PRO A 211 -4.49 12.12 7.11
CA PRO A 211 -4.63 13.43 7.76
C PRO A 211 -3.52 13.65 8.79
N ASN A 212 -3.04 14.88 8.90
CA ASN A 212 -2.03 15.27 9.89
C ASN A 212 -2.60 15.57 11.29
N ASP A 213 -3.88 15.26 11.49
CA ASP A 213 -4.63 15.30 12.74
C ASP A 213 -5.25 13.94 13.09
N ILE A 214 -4.70 12.85 12.55
CA ILE A 214 -5.15 11.49 12.82
C ILE A 214 -5.12 11.17 14.33
N SER A 215 -6.14 10.45 14.80
CA SER A 215 -6.22 9.96 16.17
C SER A 215 -5.12 8.95 16.47
N ASP A 216 -4.65 8.93 17.71
CA ASP A 216 -3.76 7.90 18.26
C ASP A 216 -4.50 6.64 18.72
N SER A 217 -5.83 6.60 18.57
CA SER A 217 -6.67 5.47 18.91
C SER A 217 -6.30 4.20 18.14
N VAL A 218 -6.37 3.07 18.84
CA VAL A 218 -6.28 1.72 18.27
C VAL A 218 -7.66 1.08 18.05
N ASP A 219 -8.74 1.85 18.22
CA ASP A 219 -10.08 1.37 17.97
C ASP A 219 -10.25 0.98 16.50
N VAL A 220 -10.53 -0.30 16.27
CA VAL A 220 -10.72 -0.90 14.95
C VAL A 220 -11.83 -0.23 14.16
N LYS A 221 -12.88 0.27 14.83
CA LYS A 221 -14.07 0.85 14.18
C LYS A 221 -13.89 2.32 13.80
N GLU A 222 -13.06 3.04 14.54
CA GLU A 222 -12.83 4.48 14.35
C GLU A 222 -11.51 4.77 13.62
N GLY A 223 -10.53 3.87 13.75
CA GLY A 223 -9.18 4.03 13.20
C GLY A 223 -9.10 3.75 11.71
N ARG A 224 -7.95 4.09 11.13
CA ARG A 224 -7.64 3.79 9.72
C ARG A 224 -7.27 2.32 9.54
N LEU A 225 -8.25 1.44 9.71
CA LEU A 225 -8.08 0.00 9.60
C LEU A 225 -7.87 -0.44 8.16
N THR A 226 -6.75 -1.11 7.91
CA THR A 226 -6.43 -1.71 6.61
C THR A 226 -6.07 -3.17 6.77
N ALA A 227 -6.43 -3.98 5.79
CA ALA A 227 -5.84 -5.30 5.61
C ALA A 227 -4.87 -5.23 4.43
N ASN A 228 -3.63 -5.66 4.66
CA ASN A 228 -2.53 -5.54 3.71
C ASN A 228 -2.00 -6.93 3.34
N ALA A 229 -1.62 -7.13 2.09
CA ALA A 229 -1.00 -8.37 1.66
C ALA A 229 0.13 -8.14 0.64
N SER A 230 1.14 -9.02 0.68
CA SER A 230 2.11 -9.16 -0.41
C SER A 230 1.68 -10.31 -1.32
N ILE A 231 1.83 -10.13 -2.62
CA ILE A 231 1.54 -11.12 -3.66
C ILE A 231 2.79 -11.27 -4.51
N ILE A 232 3.41 -12.46 -4.50
CA ILE A 232 4.62 -12.75 -5.28
C ILE A 232 4.27 -13.72 -6.40
N PHE A 233 4.61 -13.36 -7.63
CA PHE A 233 4.55 -14.26 -8.78
C PHE A 233 5.87 -15.02 -8.88
N LYS A 234 5.83 -16.36 -8.87
CA LYS A 234 7.05 -17.18 -8.99
C LYS A 234 7.78 -16.88 -10.28
N GLU A 235 9.11 -16.92 -10.28
CA GLU A 235 9.92 -16.79 -11.51
C GLU A 235 9.67 -17.94 -12.50
#